data_AF-A0A0K0DW87-F1
#
_entry.id   AF-A0A0K0DW87-F1
#
_cell.length_a   1.000
_cell.length_b   1.000
_cell.length_c   1.000
_cell.angle_alpha   90.00
_cell.angle_beta   90.00
_cell.angle_gamma   90.00
#
_symmetry.space_group_name_H-M   'P 1'
#
loop_
_entity.id
_entity.type
_entity.pdbx_description
1 polymer ?
#
loop_
_entity_poly.entity_id
_entity_poly.type
_entity_poly.pdbx_seq_one_letter_code
_entity_poly.pdbx_strand_id
1 'polypeptide(L)'
;MASIPSHQLKETKYNPLTGGKNILEDFKAQVNRGNFQKKEIVLYGSIFHEALVPLKQRLQGLCDPGEVKFREHEIAFYLSNDFIDTKTPFVFRFRRKFPNYEGNLMHLKYIGTPELNDKCPCIVRNRIDTVTQSTDQMEFIRGLGLRTDYEFIVEGYAYTKGEIVITVYKLSKIEKMGYYDDKNVKPFSNSYLVEISLQIPYLQDYSAPAKAVRDFADQLYPIVEMRKVNYWSTSQHKEKKRDKN
;
A
#
# COMPACT_ATOMS: atom_id res chain seq x y z
N MET A 1 12.00 -15.83 -26.64
CA MET A 1 11.35 -15.33 -25.40
C MET A 1 10.55 -14.10 -25.79
N ALA A 2 9.23 -14.10 -25.63
CA ALA A 2 8.42 -12.90 -25.85
C ALA A 2 8.75 -11.90 -24.72
N SER A 3 9.17 -10.68 -25.07
CA SER A 3 9.38 -9.63 -24.07
C SER A 3 8.04 -9.25 -23.44
N ILE A 4 8.01 -9.14 -22.12
CA ILE A 4 6.81 -8.68 -21.40
C ILE A 4 6.56 -7.21 -21.81
N PRO A 5 5.35 -6.85 -22.28
CA PRO A 5 5.02 -5.48 -22.64
C PRO A 5 5.26 -4.52 -21.47
N SER A 6 5.70 -3.29 -21.75
CA SER A 6 6.02 -2.28 -20.72
C SER A 6 4.85 -2.01 -19.76
N HIS A 7 3.61 -2.01 -20.25
CA HIS A 7 2.42 -1.82 -19.40
C HIS A 7 2.21 -2.97 -18.41
N GLN A 8 2.54 -4.22 -18.78
CA GLN A 8 2.44 -5.37 -17.87
C GLN A 8 3.53 -5.34 -16.79
N LEU A 9 4.75 -4.93 -17.15
CA LEU A 9 5.83 -4.72 -16.16
C LEU A 9 5.43 -3.69 -15.11
N LYS A 10 4.78 -2.59 -15.53
CA LYS A 10 4.24 -1.57 -14.63
C LYS A 10 3.14 -2.10 -13.73
N GLU A 11 2.16 -2.79 -14.31
CA GLU A 11 1.08 -3.38 -13.54
C GLU A 11 1.63 -4.35 -12.50
N THR A 12 2.66 -5.13 -12.85
CA THR A 12 3.31 -6.09 -11.93
C THR A 12 4.05 -5.40 -10.79
N LYS A 13 4.73 -4.26 -11.06
CA LYS A 13 5.39 -3.44 -10.02
C LYS A 13 4.38 -2.84 -9.04
N TYR A 14 3.25 -2.37 -9.54
CA TYR A 14 2.19 -1.78 -8.73
C TYR A 14 1.35 -2.82 -7.98
N ASN A 15 0.87 -3.84 -8.71
CA ASN A 15 0.00 -4.89 -8.24
C ASN A 15 0.58 -6.26 -8.61
N PRO A 16 1.11 -7.02 -7.63
CA PRO A 16 1.71 -8.32 -7.93
C PRO A 16 0.71 -9.30 -8.55
N LEU A 17 -0.60 -9.16 -8.30
CA LEU A 17 -1.68 -10.08 -8.75
C LEU A 17 -1.85 -10.18 -10.27
N THR A 18 -1.07 -9.44 -11.05
CA THR A 18 -1.18 -9.36 -12.50
C THR A 18 -0.35 -10.42 -13.23
N GLY A 19 0.54 -11.12 -12.51
CA GLY A 19 1.47 -12.12 -13.06
C GLY A 19 0.85 -13.43 -13.59
N GLY A 20 -0.48 -13.58 -13.59
CA GLY A 20 -1.15 -14.82 -14.04
C GLY A 20 -0.80 -16.05 -13.19
N LYS A 21 -0.95 -17.26 -13.74
CA LYS A 21 -0.76 -18.54 -13.00
C LYS A 21 0.63 -18.71 -12.36
N ASN A 22 1.65 -18.05 -12.90
CA ASN A 22 3.03 -18.16 -12.42
C ASN A 22 3.29 -17.38 -11.13
N ILE A 23 2.38 -16.47 -10.74
CA ILE A 23 2.57 -15.65 -9.55
C ILE A 23 2.78 -16.49 -8.27
N LEU A 24 2.02 -17.56 -8.09
CA LEU A 24 2.15 -18.42 -6.92
C LEU A 24 3.51 -19.12 -6.90
N GLU A 25 4.00 -19.55 -8.06
CA GLU A 25 5.33 -20.15 -8.20
C GLU A 25 6.44 -19.13 -8.00
N ASP A 26 6.28 -17.89 -8.47
CA ASP A 26 7.24 -16.81 -8.26
C ASP A 26 7.35 -16.43 -6.78
N PHE A 27 6.23 -16.34 -6.07
CA PHE A 27 6.22 -16.10 -4.62
C PHE A 27 6.80 -17.29 -3.86
N LYS A 28 6.44 -18.52 -4.23
CA LYS A 28 7.04 -19.73 -3.65
C LYS A 28 8.55 -19.77 -3.85
N ALA A 29 9.04 -19.38 -5.03
CA ALA A 29 10.47 -19.26 -5.30
C ALA A 29 11.13 -18.15 -4.48
N GLN A 30 10.48 -16.99 -4.28
CA GLN A 30 10.98 -15.91 -3.41
C GLN A 30 11.09 -16.37 -1.95
N VAL A 31 10.07 -17.06 -1.44
CA VAL A 31 10.06 -17.63 -0.09
C VAL A 31 11.20 -18.64 0.06
N ASN A 32 11.36 -19.57 -0.89
CA ASN A 32 12.45 -20.55 -0.87
C ASN A 32 13.84 -19.93 -0.92
N ARG A 33 13.98 -18.76 -1.55
CA ARG A 33 15.24 -17.99 -1.59
C ARG A 33 15.45 -17.10 -0.36
N GLY A 34 14.49 -17.02 0.57
CA GLY A 34 14.54 -16.11 1.71
C GLY A 34 14.35 -14.63 1.35
N ASN A 35 13.99 -14.32 0.10
CA ASN A 35 13.89 -12.95 -0.44
C ASN A 35 12.46 -12.38 -0.38
N PHE A 36 11.68 -12.80 0.63
CA PHE A 36 10.29 -12.37 0.82
C PHE A 36 10.17 -11.09 1.68
N GLN A 37 11.21 -10.77 2.47
CA GLN A 37 11.26 -9.56 3.27
C GLN A 37 11.91 -8.42 2.48
N LYS A 38 11.30 -7.24 2.57
CA LYS A 38 11.77 -6.03 1.90
C LYS A 38 11.72 -4.85 2.86
N LYS A 39 12.54 -3.85 2.60
CA LYS A 39 12.32 -2.51 3.14
C LYS A 39 11.43 -1.74 2.17
N GLU A 40 10.35 -1.18 2.70
CA GLU A 40 9.54 -0.20 1.99
C GLU A 40 9.94 1.20 2.44
N ILE A 41 10.22 2.05 1.45
CA ILE A 41 10.49 3.47 1.62
C ILE A 41 9.28 4.20 1.07
N VAL A 42 8.63 5.03 1.89
CA VAL A 42 7.35 5.65 1.52
C VAL A 42 7.24 7.10 1.97
N LEU A 43 6.57 7.89 1.12
CA LEU A 43 6.11 9.25 1.40
C LEU A 43 4.64 9.38 1.02
N TYR A 44 3.95 10.26 1.75
CA TYR A 44 2.52 10.51 1.55
C TYR A 44 2.26 12.00 1.34
N GLY A 45 1.34 12.31 0.45
CA GLY A 45 0.80 13.65 0.24
C GLY A 45 -0.66 13.55 -0.11
N SER A 46 -1.34 14.68 -0.21
CA SER A 46 -2.74 14.73 -0.62
C SER A 46 -2.99 15.95 -1.47
N ILE A 47 -3.94 15.84 -2.39
CA ILE A 47 -4.38 16.94 -3.23
C ILE A 47 -5.89 17.03 -3.25
N PHE A 48 -6.41 18.24 -3.43
CA PHE A 48 -7.81 18.43 -3.78
C PHE A 48 -8.07 18.00 -5.23
N HIS A 49 -9.34 17.77 -5.56
CA HIS A 49 -9.75 17.28 -6.87
C HIS A 49 -9.26 18.16 -8.03
N GLU A 50 -9.22 19.47 -7.82
CA GLU A 50 -8.83 20.49 -8.80
C GLU A 50 -7.35 20.35 -9.22
N ALA A 51 -6.49 19.86 -8.33
CA ALA A 51 -5.07 19.65 -8.59
C ALA A 51 -4.77 18.31 -9.29
N LEU A 52 -5.78 17.46 -9.52
CA LEU A 52 -5.58 16.14 -10.15
C LEU A 52 -5.04 16.26 -11.57
N VAL A 53 -5.63 17.13 -12.40
CA VAL A 53 -5.22 17.28 -13.79
C VAL A 53 -3.78 17.78 -13.90
N PRO A 54 -3.38 18.87 -13.21
CA PRO A 54 -1.98 19.30 -13.15
C PRO A 54 -1.03 18.20 -12.64
N LEU A 55 -1.42 17.45 -11.59
CA LEU A 55 -0.59 16.36 -11.07
C LEU A 55 -0.40 15.24 -12.12
N LYS A 56 -1.47 14.82 -12.79
CA LYS A 56 -1.39 13.79 -13.84
C LYS A 56 -0.45 14.23 -14.97
N GLN A 57 -0.57 15.47 -15.43
CA GLN A 57 0.32 16.03 -16.46
C GLN A 57 1.79 16.04 -16.00
N ARG A 58 2.04 16.45 -14.76
CA ARG A 58 3.39 16.43 -14.17
C ARG A 58 3.96 15.00 -14.10
N LEU A 59 3.16 14.03 -13.65
CA LEU A 59 3.59 12.64 -13.56
C LEU A 59 3.86 12.05 -14.95
N GLN A 60 3.03 12.35 -15.96
CA GLN A 60 3.26 11.91 -17.33
C GLN A 60 4.58 12.44 -17.93
N GLY A 61 5.06 13.61 -17.49
CA GLY A 61 6.36 14.15 -17.90
C GLY A 61 7.56 13.62 -17.11
N LEU A 62 7.36 13.10 -15.89
CA LEU A 62 8.46 12.66 -15.01
C LEU A 62 8.63 11.15 -14.90
N CYS A 63 7.55 10.40 -15.12
CA CYS A 63 7.47 8.95 -14.98
C CYS A 63 7.68 8.25 -16.31
N ASP A 64 7.86 6.93 -16.25
CA ASP A 64 7.90 6.07 -17.43
C ASP A 64 6.57 6.20 -18.22
N PRO A 65 6.55 6.04 -19.56
CA PRO A 65 5.34 6.25 -20.37
C PRO A 65 4.15 5.36 -20.01
N GLY A 66 2.99 5.95 -19.70
CA GLY A 66 1.72 5.24 -19.44
C GLY A 66 1.25 5.23 -17.98
N GLU A 67 -0.05 5.04 -17.78
CA GLU A 67 -0.73 4.98 -16.48
C GLU A 67 -1.49 3.67 -16.31
N VAL A 68 -1.49 3.11 -15.09
CA VAL A 68 -2.28 1.93 -14.74
C VAL A 68 -3.48 2.38 -13.92
N LYS A 69 -4.70 2.21 -14.45
CA LYS A 69 -5.92 2.44 -13.67
C LYS A 69 -6.16 1.25 -12.76
N PHE A 70 -6.55 1.51 -11.51
CA PHE A 70 -6.88 0.45 -10.57
C PHE A 70 -8.11 0.82 -9.73
N ARG A 71 -8.83 -0.22 -9.35
CA ARG A 71 -9.84 -0.17 -8.29
C ARG A 71 -9.70 -1.44 -7.48
N GLU A 72 -9.48 -1.28 -6.18
CA GLU A 72 -9.10 -2.36 -5.30
C GLU A 72 -9.88 -2.29 -3.99
N HIS A 73 -10.26 -3.46 -3.49
CA HIS A 73 -10.79 -3.62 -2.15
C HIS A 73 -9.63 -3.92 -1.21
N GLU A 74 -9.51 -3.11 -0.15
CA GLU A 74 -8.51 -3.28 0.88
C GLU A 74 -9.15 -3.48 2.25
N ILE A 75 -8.62 -4.47 2.98
CA ILE A 75 -9.06 -4.79 4.33
C ILE A 75 -7.84 -4.82 5.23
N ALA A 76 -7.90 -4.07 6.33
CA ALA A 76 -6.91 -4.10 7.40
C ALA A 76 -7.35 -5.08 8.49
N PHE A 77 -6.41 -5.93 8.91
CA PHE A 77 -6.59 -6.87 10.00
C PHE A 77 -5.48 -6.68 11.03
N TYR A 78 -5.78 -7.07 12.25
CA TYR A 78 -4.80 -7.18 13.31
C TYR A 78 -4.83 -8.57 13.94
N LEU A 79 -3.67 -8.99 14.45
CA LEU A 79 -3.60 -10.13 15.35
C LEU A 79 -3.74 -9.63 16.79
N SER A 80 -4.76 -10.09 17.51
CA SER A 80 -4.89 -9.85 18.95
C SER A 80 -3.90 -10.76 19.67
N ASN A 81 -2.85 -10.18 20.24
CA ASN A 81 -1.92 -10.91 21.10
C ASN A 81 -2.34 -10.73 22.54
N ASP A 82 -3.21 -11.61 23.05
CA ASP A 82 -3.53 -11.64 24.48
C ASP A 82 -2.32 -12.16 25.31
N PHE A 83 -1.26 -12.64 24.66
CA PHE A 83 -0.13 -13.36 25.29
C PHE A 83 1.25 -12.68 25.17
N ILE A 84 1.41 -11.62 24.38
CA ILE A 84 2.70 -10.96 24.18
C ILE A 84 2.55 -9.48 24.56
N ASP A 85 3.35 -9.02 25.52
CA ASP A 85 3.40 -7.64 26.05
C ASP A 85 3.93 -6.60 25.04
N THR A 86 3.72 -6.85 23.75
CA THR A 86 3.94 -5.89 22.67
C THR A 86 2.69 -5.04 22.53
N LYS A 87 2.75 -3.79 23.02
CA LYS A 87 1.66 -2.79 22.94
C LYS A 87 1.18 -2.46 21.52
N THR A 88 1.86 -2.94 20.47
CA THR A 88 1.54 -2.64 19.07
C THR A 88 0.98 -3.88 18.36
N PRO A 89 -0.29 -3.86 17.91
CA PRO A 89 -0.85 -4.98 17.17
C PRO A 89 -0.12 -5.17 15.83
N PHE A 90 0.06 -6.43 15.42
CA PHE A 90 0.56 -6.75 14.07
C PHE A 90 -0.51 -6.41 13.05
N VAL A 91 -0.23 -5.51 12.12
CA VAL A 91 -1.18 -5.08 11.09
C VAL A 91 -0.91 -5.81 9.77
N PHE A 92 -1.95 -6.45 9.25
CA PHE A 92 -1.97 -7.10 7.95
C PHE A 92 -2.93 -6.36 7.04
N ARG A 93 -2.56 -6.21 5.76
CA ARG A 93 -3.45 -5.65 4.74
C ARG A 93 -3.68 -6.69 3.66
N PHE A 94 -4.94 -6.96 3.39
CA PHE A 94 -5.36 -7.75 2.26
C PHE A 94 -5.86 -6.82 1.16
N ARG A 95 -5.50 -7.14 -0.07
CA ARG A 95 -5.85 -6.36 -1.26
C ARG A 95 -6.28 -7.28 -2.38
N ARG A 96 -7.33 -6.89 -3.11
CA ARG A 96 -7.78 -7.52 -4.36
C ARG A 96 -8.34 -6.51 -5.35
N LYS A 97 -8.35 -6.87 -6.63
CA LYS A 97 -9.09 -6.12 -7.65
C LYS A 97 -10.59 -6.12 -7.33
N PHE A 98 -11.28 -5.02 -7.62
CA PHE A 98 -12.70 -4.84 -7.32
C PHE A 98 -13.36 -3.81 -8.26
N PRO A 99 -14.64 -3.95 -8.66
CA PRO A 99 -15.50 -5.13 -8.53
C PRO A 99 -15.16 -6.18 -9.60
N ASN A 100 -15.78 -7.36 -9.52
CA ASN A 100 -15.73 -8.38 -10.57
C ASN A 100 -14.35 -9.01 -10.84
N TYR A 101 -13.58 -9.31 -9.79
CA TYR A 101 -12.41 -10.18 -9.95
C TYR A 101 -12.85 -11.64 -9.86
N GLU A 102 -12.84 -12.34 -10.99
CA GLU A 102 -13.15 -13.79 -11.07
C GLU A 102 -12.05 -14.67 -10.44
N GLY A 103 -10.90 -14.08 -10.08
CA GLY A 103 -9.82 -14.80 -9.44
C GLY A 103 -10.01 -14.93 -7.93
N ASN A 104 -9.43 -15.99 -7.37
CA ASN A 104 -9.40 -16.23 -5.93
C ASN A 104 -8.11 -15.70 -5.26
N LEU A 105 -7.31 -14.93 -6.01
CA LEU A 105 -6.03 -14.40 -5.53
C LEU A 105 -6.23 -13.13 -4.69
N MET A 106 -5.57 -13.11 -3.55
CA MET A 106 -5.42 -11.95 -2.67
C MET A 106 -3.96 -11.64 -2.50
N HIS A 107 -3.64 -10.35 -2.44
CA HIS A 107 -2.34 -9.90 -2.01
C HIS A 107 -2.42 -9.60 -0.51
N LEU A 108 -1.70 -10.40 0.28
CA LEU A 108 -1.54 -10.22 1.71
C LEU A 108 -0.19 -9.55 1.94
N LYS A 109 -0.19 -8.42 2.65
CA LYS A 109 1.03 -7.76 3.08
C LYS A 109 1.05 -7.53 4.58
N TYR A 110 2.18 -7.82 5.20
CA TYR A 110 2.53 -7.37 6.53
C TYR A 110 3.28 -6.04 6.43
N ILE A 111 2.90 -5.07 7.26
CA ILE A 111 3.57 -3.77 7.36
C ILE A 111 4.11 -3.62 8.78
N GLY A 112 5.43 -3.64 8.92
CA GLY A 112 6.11 -3.46 10.19
C GLY A 112 6.12 -2.01 10.66
N THR A 113 6.58 -1.84 11.89
CA THR A 113 6.81 -0.53 12.48
C THR A 113 7.87 0.23 11.68
N PRO A 114 7.68 1.54 11.43
CA PRO A 114 8.72 2.40 10.88
C PRO A 114 10.00 2.39 11.71
N GLU A 115 11.14 2.36 11.03
CA GLU A 115 12.45 2.55 11.64
C GLU A 115 12.60 3.97 12.18
N LEU A 116 13.10 4.10 13.41
CA LEU A 116 13.39 5.38 14.03
C LEU A 116 14.71 5.92 13.47
N ASN A 117 14.58 6.84 12.50
CA ASN A 117 15.71 7.57 11.94
C ASN A 117 15.28 8.98 11.53
N ASP A 118 15.58 9.97 12.38
CA ASP A 118 15.20 11.37 12.16
C ASP A 118 15.93 12.01 10.98
N LYS A 119 17.11 11.50 10.62
CA LYS A 119 17.89 11.98 9.47
C LYS A 119 17.34 11.46 8.13
N CYS A 120 16.57 10.37 8.15
CA CYS A 120 15.96 9.83 6.93
C CYS A 120 14.75 10.69 6.53
N PRO A 121 14.70 11.22 5.28
CA PRO A 121 13.61 12.07 4.84
C PRO A 121 12.32 11.31 4.53
N CYS A 122 12.34 9.98 4.59
CA CYS A 122 11.24 9.09 4.24
C CYS A 122 10.85 8.20 5.42
N ILE A 123 9.67 7.59 5.34
CA ILE A 123 9.30 6.49 6.23
C ILE A 123 9.98 5.24 5.67
N VAL A 124 10.73 4.53 6.52
CA VAL A 124 11.34 3.25 6.17
C VAL A 124 10.75 2.21 7.09
N ARG A 125 10.24 1.10 6.55
CA ARG A 125 9.62 0.03 7.35
C ARG A 125 9.80 -1.33 6.72
N ASN A 126 9.75 -2.38 7.53
CA ASN A 126 9.73 -3.75 7.04
C ASN A 126 8.39 -4.02 6.33
N ARG A 127 8.45 -4.68 5.18
CA ARG A 127 7.30 -5.13 4.41
C ARG A 127 7.52 -6.57 3.95
N ILE A 128 6.51 -7.40 4.15
CA ILE A 128 6.46 -8.76 3.62
C ILE A 128 5.22 -8.86 2.75
N ASP A 129 5.40 -9.24 1.50
CA ASP A 129 4.32 -9.44 0.53
C ASP A 129 4.16 -10.94 0.27
N THR A 130 2.92 -11.41 0.19
CA THR A 130 2.59 -12.77 -0.23
C THR A 130 1.28 -12.79 -1.00
N VAL A 131 1.09 -13.82 -1.82
CA VAL A 131 -0.14 -14.04 -2.58
C VAL A 131 -0.80 -15.30 -2.05
N THR A 132 -2.07 -15.17 -1.70
CA THR A 132 -2.88 -16.29 -1.20
C THR A 132 -4.01 -16.57 -2.19
N GLN A 133 -4.36 -17.83 -2.37
CA GLN A 133 -5.50 -18.24 -3.18
C GLN A 133 -6.54 -18.91 -2.27
N SER A 134 -7.74 -18.35 -2.19
CA SER A 134 -8.85 -18.99 -1.45
C SER A 134 -10.20 -18.64 -2.07
N THR A 135 -11.07 -19.65 -2.17
CA THR A 135 -12.49 -19.48 -2.53
C THR A 135 -13.29 -18.84 -1.40
N ASP A 136 -12.90 -19.06 -0.15
CA ASP A 136 -13.42 -18.33 1.02
C ASP A 136 -12.27 -17.59 1.71
N GLN A 137 -12.13 -16.31 1.34
CA GLN A 137 -11.05 -15.46 1.83
C GLN A 137 -11.22 -15.14 3.32
N MET A 138 -12.46 -14.96 3.77
CA MET A 138 -12.73 -14.55 5.15
C MET A 138 -12.54 -15.71 6.12
N GLU A 139 -12.89 -16.94 5.71
CA GLU A 139 -12.58 -18.14 6.49
C GLU A 139 -11.08 -18.35 6.62
N PHE A 140 -10.32 -18.23 5.53
CA PHE A 140 -8.86 -18.32 5.56
C PHE A 140 -8.27 -17.31 6.57
N ILE A 141 -8.73 -16.06 6.52
CA ILE A 141 -8.23 -15.00 7.40
C ILE A 141 -8.61 -15.25 8.86
N ARG A 142 -9.84 -15.70 9.13
CA ARG A 142 -10.26 -16.12 10.48
C ARG A 142 -9.44 -17.29 10.99
N GLY A 143 -9.10 -18.26 10.14
CA GLY A 143 -8.24 -19.41 10.48
C GLY A 143 -6.85 -19.00 10.93
N LEU A 144 -6.33 -17.84 10.49
CA LEU A 144 -5.07 -17.27 10.96
C LEU A 144 -5.19 -16.53 12.31
N GLY A 145 -6.38 -16.49 12.91
CA GLY A 145 -6.64 -15.73 14.15
C GLY A 145 -6.70 -14.21 13.95
N LEU A 146 -6.73 -13.75 12.69
CA LEU A 146 -6.75 -12.33 12.36
C LEU A 146 -8.17 -11.75 12.54
N ARG A 147 -8.23 -10.58 13.18
CA ARG A 147 -9.47 -9.83 13.39
C ARG A 147 -9.50 -8.65 12.43
N THR A 148 -10.65 -8.43 11.80
CA THR A 148 -10.85 -7.28 10.91
C THR A 148 -10.88 -5.99 11.73
N ASP A 149 -10.18 -4.96 11.27
CA ASP A 149 -10.22 -3.61 11.83
C ASP A 149 -11.17 -2.73 10.99
N TYR A 150 -10.80 -2.51 9.74
CA TYR A 150 -11.56 -1.69 8.80
C TYR A 150 -11.33 -2.15 7.36
N GLU A 151 -12.31 -1.85 6.50
CA GLU A 151 -12.23 -2.08 5.06
C GLU A 151 -12.62 -0.84 4.28
N PHE A 152 -12.05 -0.70 3.09
CA PHE A 152 -12.23 0.44 2.21
C PHE A 152 -11.94 0.06 0.76
N ILE A 153 -12.50 0.83 -0.16
CA ILE A 153 -12.23 0.72 -1.58
C ILE A 153 -11.30 1.87 -1.97
N VAL A 154 -10.25 1.53 -2.73
CA VAL A 154 -9.37 2.52 -3.36
C VAL A 154 -9.58 2.51 -4.86
N GLU A 155 -9.60 3.69 -5.46
CA GLU A 155 -9.73 3.84 -6.91
C GLU A 155 -8.83 4.97 -7.40
N GLY A 156 -8.02 4.69 -8.41
CA GLY A 156 -7.05 5.66 -8.88
C GLY A 156 -6.14 5.19 -9.99
N TYR A 157 -4.96 5.80 -10.01
CA TYR A 157 -3.95 5.67 -11.05
C TYR A 157 -2.60 5.34 -10.42
N ALA A 158 -1.87 4.44 -11.04
CA ALA A 158 -0.49 4.12 -10.70
C ALA A 158 0.45 4.48 -11.86
N TYR A 159 1.60 5.02 -11.50
CA TYR A 159 2.71 5.39 -12.38
C TYR A 159 3.98 4.74 -11.83
N THR A 160 4.97 4.55 -12.70
CA THR A 160 6.29 4.08 -12.29
C THR A 160 7.37 5.02 -12.79
N LYS A 161 8.45 5.16 -12.04
CA LYS A 161 9.71 5.74 -12.48
C LYS A 161 10.83 4.79 -12.09
N GLY A 162 11.21 3.91 -13.01
CA GLY A 162 12.06 2.78 -12.66
C GLY A 162 11.37 1.90 -11.61
N GLU A 163 11.97 1.77 -10.43
CA GLU A 163 11.42 0.98 -9.31
C GLU A 163 10.51 1.78 -8.37
N ILE A 164 10.44 3.11 -8.53
CA ILE A 164 9.54 3.95 -7.72
C ILE A 164 8.12 3.79 -8.26
N VAL A 165 7.17 3.48 -7.38
CA VAL A 165 5.73 3.41 -7.69
C VAL A 165 5.03 4.61 -7.08
N ILE A 166 4.29 5.33 -7.91
CA ILE A 166 3.50 6.50 -7.52
C ILE A 166 2.04 6.14 -7.70
N THR A 167 1.22 6.32 -6.67
CA THR A 167 -0.22 6.07 -6.75
C THR A 167 -0.99 7.31 -6.35
N VAL A 168 -2.04 7.62 -7.10
CA VAL A 168 -2.94 8.75 -6.86
C VAL A 168 -4.36 8.20 -6.85
N TYR A 169 -5.00 8.18 -5.68
CA TYR A 169 -6.26 7.47 -5.50
C TYR A 169 -7.22 8.14 -4.52
N LYS A 170 -8.51 7.89 -4.73
CA LYS A 170 -9.57 8.19 -3.77
C LYS A 170 -9.77 7.03 -2.82
N LEU A 171 -10.18 7.35 -1.60
CA LEU A 171 -10.63 6.41 -0.60
C LEU A 171 -12.16 6.46 -0.53
N SER A 172 -12.79 5.30 -0.53
CA SER A 172 -14.21 5.14 -0.22
C SER A 172 -14.36 4.21 0.98
N LYS A 173 -15.03 4.71 2.02
CA LYS A 173 -15.36 3.94 3.22
C LYS A 173 -16.54 3.02 2.94
N ILE A 174 -16.50 1.82 3.50
CA ILE A 174 -17.62 0.90 3.55
C ILE A 174 -18.34 1.11 4.90
N GLU A 175 -19.63 1.48 4.86
CA GLU A 175 -20.43 1.76 6.07
C GLU A 175 -20.86 0.49 6.79
N LYS A 176 -21.21 -0.56 6.02
CA LYS A 176 -21.60 -1.86 6.55
C LYS A 176 -20.73 -2.94 5.94
N MET A 177 -19.99 -3.65 6.80
CA MET A 177 -19.04 -4.65 6.33
C MET A 177 -19.70 -5.71 5.45
N GLY A 178 -19.05 -6.03 4.32
CA GLY A 178 -19.55 -6.98 3.33
C GLY A 178 -20.64 -6.47 2.39
N TYR A 179 -21.11 -5.22 2.53
CA TYR A 179 -22.07 -4.59 1.62
C TYR A 179 -21.36 -3.53 0.78
N TYR A 180 -21.20 -3.82 -0.51
CA TYR A 180 -20.40 -3.00 -1.44
C TYR A 180 -21.22 -2.31 -2.54
N ASP A 181 -22.52 -2.11 -2.32
CA ASP A 181 -23.37 -1.34 -3.21
C ASP A 181 -23.13 0.17 -3.04
N ASP A 182 -23.62 0.97 -3.99
CA ASP A 182 -23.43 2.43 -3.99
C ASP A 182 -24.05 3.12 -2.76
N LYS A 183 -24.95 2.44 -2.03
CA LYS A 183 -25.55 2.94 -0.79
C LYS A 183 -24.59 2.82 0.40
N ASN A 184 -23.83 1.74 0.48
CA ASN A 184 -22.91 1.45 1.59
C ASN A 184 -21.47 1.87 1.30
N VAL A 185 -21.11 2.15 0.05
CA VAL A 185 -19.79 2.65 -0.35
C VAL A 185 -19.84 4.17 -0.52
N LYS A 186 -19.23 4.90 0.41
CA LYS A 186 -19.21 6.37 0.39
C LYS A 186 -17.80 6.93 0.24
N PRO A 187 -17.59 7.95 -0.60
CA PRO A 187 -16.31 8.66 -0.64
C PRO A 187 -15.90 9.14 0.75
N PHE A 188 -14.66 8.89 1.13
CA PHE A 188 -14.11 9.34 2.41
C PHE A 188 -13.93 10.86 2.42
N SER A 189 -13.52 11.43 1.28
CA SER A 189 -13.35 12.87 1.10
C SER A 189 -13.36 13.23 -0.39
N ASN A 190 -13.33 14.52 -0.71
CA ASN A 190 -13.14 15.02 -2.08
C ASN A 190 -11.67 15.12 -2.50
N SER A 191 -10.75 14.59 -1.70
CA SER A 191 -9.30 14.63 -1.95
C SER A 191 -8.79 13.31 -2.52
N TYR A 192 -7.65 13.38 -3.21
CA TYR A 192 -6.85 12.22 -3.57
C TYR A 192 -5.68 12.08 -2.61
N LEU A 193 -5.42 10.85 -2.20
CA LEU A 193 -4.18 10.48 -1.53
C LEU A 193 -3.12 10.19 -2.60
N VAL A 194 -1.92 10.72 -2.38
CA VAL A 194 -0.74 10.49 -3.20
C VAL A 194 0.26 9.71 -2.36
N GLU A 195 0.68 8.55 -2.85
CA GLU A 195 1.69 7.71 -2.20
C GLU A 195 2.83 7.45 -3.17
N ILE A 196 4.05 7.71 -2.73
CA ILE A 196 5.29 7.38 -3.46
C ILE A 196 5.97 6.30 -2.64
N SER A 197 6.20 5.14 -3.24
CA SER A 197 6.81 3.99 -2.58
C SER A 197 7.93 3.40 -3.42
N LEU A 198 8.94 2.86 -2.74
CA LEU A 198 10.03 2.10 -3.33
C LEU A 198 10.32 0.89 -2.42
N GLN A 199 10.45 -0.28 -3.01
CA GLN A 199 10.84 -1.49 -2.30
C GLN A 199 12.29 -1.85 -2.61
N ILE A 200 13.05 -2.21 -1.57
CA ILE A 200 14.41 -2.72 -1.70
C ILE A 200 14.58 -4.01 -0.88
N PRO A 201 15.53 -4.89 -1.23
CA PRO A 201 15.94 -6.02 -0.39
C PRO A 201 16.14 -5.62 1.08
N TYR A 202 15.67 -6.46 2.02
CA TYR A 202 15.63 -6.12 3.44
C TYR A 202 16.99 -5.71 4.04
N LEU A 203 18.08 -6.41 3.66
CA LEU A 203 19.42 -6.12 4.17
C LEU A 203 20.13 -4.98 3.44
N GLN A 204 19.54 -4.42 2.37
CA GLN A 204 20.15 -3.32 1.63
C GLN A 204 20.09 -2.01 2.46
N ASP A 205 21.14 -1.20 2.33
CA ASP A 205 21.14 0.17 2.85
C ASP A 205 20.11 1.02 2.10
N TYR A 206 19.27 1.73 2.85
CA TYR A 206 18.18 2.54 2.30
C TYR A 206 18.57 4.01 2.11
N SER A 207 19.77 4.44 2.52
CA SER A 207 20.14 5.86 2.54
C SER A 207 20.03 6.51 1.15
N ALA A 208 20.64 5.89 0.13
CA ALA A 208 20.58 6.39 -1.25
C ALA A 208 19.18 6.22 -1.89
N PRO A 209 18.50 5.05 -1.79
CA PRO A 209 17.11 4.90 -2.23
C PRO A 209 16.13 5.90 -1.59
N ALA A 210 16.26 6.19 -0.29
CA ALA A 210 15.41 7.14 0.42
C ALA A 210 15.62 8.56 -0.09
N LYS A 211 16.87 8.96 -0.34
CA LYS A 211 17.16 10.24 -0.98
C LYS A 211 16.55 10.32 -2.38
N ALA A 212 16.65 9.28 -3.19
CA ALA A 212 16.05 9.25 -4.53
C ALA A 212 14.51 9.40 -4.50
N VAL A 213 13.84 8.77 -3.54
CA VAL A 213 12.39 8.92 -3.32
C VAL A 213 12.04 10.36 -2.93
N ARG A 214 12.81 10.98 -2.02
CA ARG A 214 12.63 12.39 -1.62
C ARG A 214 12.86 13.36 -2.78
N ASP A 215 13.97 13.20 -3.49
CA ASP A 215 14.34 14.05 -4.64
C ASP A 215 13.28 13.98 -5.75
N PHE A 216 12.68 12.80 -5.97
CA PHE A 216 11.55 12.66 -6.90
C PHE A 216 10.28 13.34 -6.35
N ALA A 217 9.97 13.14 -5.07
CA ALA A 217 8.82 13.73 -4.42
C ALA A 217 8.84 15.26 -4.43
N ASP A 218 10.03 15.87 -4.31
CA ASP A 218 10.23 17.32 -4.39
C ASP A 218 9.89 17.90 -5.76
N GLN A 219 10.03 17.13 -6.84
CA GLN A 219 9.65 17.56 -8.19
C GLN A 219 8.14 17.71 -8.39
N LEU A 220 7.33 17.24 -7.43
CA LEU A 220 5.87 17.39 -7.46
C LEU A 220 5.39 18.66 -6.73
N TYR A 221 6.26 19.33 -5.98
CA TYR A 221 5.96 20.62 -5.37
C TYR A 221 5.84 21.71 -6.48
N PRO A 222 4.89 22.67 -6.38
CA PRO A 222 3.93 22.90 -5.29
C PRO A 222 2.59 22.17 -5.44
N ILE A 223 2.42 21.31 -6.45
CA ILE A 223 1.14 20.64 -6.74
C ILE A 223 0.74 19.71 -5.59
N VAL A 224 1.71 18.96 -5.06
CA VAL A 224 1.54 18.14 -3.87
C VAL A 224 2.75 18.28 -2.96
N GLU A 225 2.49 18.49 -1.68
CA GLU A 225 3.52 18.46 -0.65
C GLU A 225 3.61 17.05 -0.07
N MET A 226 4.64 16.31 -0.48
CA MET A 226 4.90 14.97 0.01
C MET A 226 5.64 15.03 1.36
N ARG A 227 5.12 14.34 2.38
CA ARG A 227 5.60 14.40 3.77
C ARG A 227 5.94 13.01 4.33
N LYS A 228 6.92 12.99 5.24
CA LYS A 228 7.16 11.87 6.16
C LYS A 228 6.15 11.96 7.30
N VAL A 229 5.05 11.22 7.19
CA VAL A 229 3.95 11.26 8.16
C VAL A 229 4.27 10.37 9.37
N ASN A 230 4.22 10.93 10.58
CA ASN A 230 4.41 10.18 11.82
C ASN A 230 3.06 9.63 12.33
N TYR A 231 2.78 8.36 12.09
CA TYR A 231 1.49 7.73 12.45
C TYR A 231 1.32 7.45 13.97
N TRP A 232 2.40 7.45 14.76
CA TRP A 232 2.38 6.96 16.15
C TRP A 232 2.08 8.02 17.21
N SER A 233 2.23 9.31 16.88
CA SER A 233 1.98 10.40 17.83
C SER A 233 0.51 10.47 18.26
N THR A 234 -0.42 10.13 17.36
CA THR A 234 -1.86 10.34 17.62
C THR A 234 -2.48 9.25 18.49
N SER A 235 -1.97 8.02 18.45
CA SER A 235 -2.46 6.95 19.34
C SER A 235 -2.02 7.16 20.79
N GLN A 236 -0.80 7.68 21.01
CA GLN A 236 -0.28 8.01 22.34
C GLN A 236 -1.02 9.21 22.98
N HIS A 237 -1.64 10.08 22.18
CA HIS A 237 -2.42 11.21 22.69
C HIS A 237 -3.83 10.85 23.15
N LYS A 238 -4.40 9.72 22.71
CA LYS A 238 -5.69 9.24 23.22
C LYS A 238 -5.59 8.57 24.59
N GLU A 239 -4.40 8.07 24.97
CA GLU A 239 -4.18 7.44 26.27
C GLU A 239 -3.99 8.47 27.39
N LYS A 240 -3.26 9.56 27.15
CA LYS A 240 -3.07 10.63 28.16
C LYS A 240 -4.34 11.40 28.55
N LYS A 241 -5.44 11.27 27.81
CA LYS A 241 -6.74 11.84 28.19
C LYS A 241 -7.67 10.87 28.93
N ARG A 242 -7.31 9.58 29.03
CA ARG A 242 -8.09 8.60 29.81
C ARG A 242 -7.63 8.46 31.26
N ASP A 243 -6.36 8.74 31.56
CA ASP A 243 -5.84 8.73 32.94
C ASP A 243 -6.09 10.03 33.71
N LYS A 244 -7.08 10.83 33.29
CA LYS A 244 -7.58 11.98 34.03
C LYS A 244 -9.11 11.96 34.05
N ASN A 245 -9.65 10.96 34.72
CA ASN A 245 -10.97 10.91 35.37
C ASN A 245 -11.03 9.67 36.26
#